data_AF-A0AAV8WQ51-F1
#
_entry.id   AF-A0AAV8WQ51-F1
#
_cell.length_a   1.000
_cell.length_b   1.000
_cell.length_c   1.000
_cell.angle_alpha   90.00
_cell.angle_beta   90.00
_cell.angle_gamma   90.00
#
_symmetry.space_group_name_H-M   'P 1'
#
loop_
_entity.id
_entity.type
_entity.pdbx_description
1 polymer ?
#
loop_
_entity_poly.entity_id
_entity_poly.type
_entity_poly.pdbx_seq_one_letter_code
_entity_poly.pdbx_strand_id
1 'polypeptide(L)'
;MSSGELTKLWNHCPNNLEACKGKERDFLPSLEEYFAEAIEQIENPSKEEENLLKDGNFGWRALRLLARRSPHFFTYSTTIMNPLSSYLEMMVRKIAHERPGKSQENTQESQNDAELENFLTEEEQATEELKQTDHEEFVDDNNPRSDHKNITVHQLLYFSEKIAPDWQKLAVKLGK
;
A
#
# COMPACT_ATOMS: atom_id res chain seq x y z
N MET A 1 -24.60 25.05 26.20
CA MET A 1 -23.66 24.17 25.47
C MET A 1 -23.69 22.79 26.11
N SER A 2 -23.64 21.76 25.28
CA SER A 2 -23.84 20.34 25.60
C SER A 2 -22.93 19.82 26.73
N SER A 3 -23.29 18.69 27.34
CA SER A 3 -22.75 18.10 28.58
C SER A 3 -21.24 18.29 28.83
N GLY A 4 -20.87 18.49 30.11
CA GLY A 4 -19.47 18.69 30.52
C GLY A 4 -18.53 17.55 30.11
N GLU A 5 -19.04 16.32 29.98
CA GLU A 5 -18.29 15.16 29.49
C GLU A 5 -17.94 15.25 28.00
N LEU A 6 -18.82 15.81 27.16
CA LEU A 6 -18.46 16.09 25.76
C LEU A 6 -17.31 17.09 25.72
N THR A 7 -17.39 18.18 26.50
CA THR A 7 -16.36 19.21 26.52
C THR A 7 -15.00 18.64 26.96
N LYS A 8 -14.98 17.71 27.92
CA LYS A 8 -13.74 16.99 28.29
C LYS A 8 -13.20 16.11 27.16
N LEU A 9 -14.07 15.37 26.48
CA LEU A 9 -13.68 14.49 25.36
C LEU A 9 -13.08 15.29 24.19
N TRP A 10 -13.74 16.39 23.81
CA TRP A 10 -13.29 17.28 22.74
C TRP A 10 -11.94 17.97 23.04
N ASN A 11 -11.60 18.15 24.32
CA ASN A 11 -10.35 18.75 24.76
C ASN A 11 -9.28 17.73 25.17
N HIS A 12 -9.55 16.42 25.08
CA HIS A 12 -8.61 15.38 25.51
C HIS A 12 -7.36 15.34 24.61
N CYS A 13 -7.54 15.55 23.30
CA CYS A 13 -6.44 15.73 22.34
C CYS A 13 -6.67 17.03 21.56
N PRO A 14 -5.94 18.12 21.86
CA PRO A 14 -6.13 19.39 21.17
C PRO A 14 -5.78 19.32 19.67
N ASN A 15 -4.98 18.32 19.26
CA ASN A 15 -4.69 18.03 17.86
C ASN A 15 -5.03 16.57 17.50
N ASN A 16 -6.25 16.36 17.01
CA ASN A 16 -6.74 15.03 16.62
C ASN A 16 -5.88 14.38 15.51
N LEU A 17 -5.29 15.17 14.62
CA LEU A 17 -4.47 14.64 13.52
C LEU A 17 -3.13 14.10 14.02
N GLU A 18 -2.51 14.76 14.99
CA GLU A 18 -1.29 14.23 15.63
C GLU A 18 -1.59 13.00 16.48
N ALA A 19 -2.71 12.99 17.19
CA ALA A 19 -3.14 11.82 17.96
C ALA A 19 -3.34 10.58 17.05
N CYS A 20 -3.78 10.76 15.81
CA CYS A 20 -3.91 9.67 14.84
C CYS A 20 -2.57 9.17 14.26
N LYS A 21 -1.47 9.91 14.43
CA LYS A 21 -0.12 9.49 13.99
C LYS A 21 0.66 8.78 15.09
N GLY A 22 0.16 8.78 16.33
CA GLY A 22 0.80 8.14 17.46
C GLY A 22 0.98 6.64 17.23
N LYS A 23 2.11 6.10 17.70
CA LYS A 23 2.38 4.65 17.61
C LYS A 23 1.36 3.84 18.42
N GLU A 24 0.78 4.44 19.47
CA GLU A 24 -0.32 3.84 20.24
C GLU A 24 -1.61 3.64 19.43
N ARG A 25 -1.72 4.25 18.24
CA ARG A 25 -2.83 4.06 17.30
C ARG A 25 -2.48 3.14 16.13
N ASP A 26 -1.26 2.59 16.08
CA ASP A 26 -0.90 1.58 15.09
C ASP A 26 -1.25 0.18 15.62
N PHE A 27 -2.43 -0.29 15.25
CA PHE A 27 -2.95 -1.60 15.65
C PHE A 27 -2.62 -2.71 14.65
N LEU A 28 -1.85 -2.42 13.60
CA LEU A 28 -1.51 -3.44 12.60
C LEU A 28 -0.34 -4.30 13.09
N PRO A 29 -0.50 -5.63 13.10
CA PRO A 29 0.58 -6.56 13.46
C PRO A 29 1.76 -6.44 12.50
N SER A 30 2.95 -6.86 12.92
CA SER A 30 4.07 -6.98 11.98
C SER A 30 3.80 -8.12 10.97
N LEU A 31 4.51 -8.11 9.84
CA LEU A 31 4.41 -9.21 8.86
C LEU A 31 4.82 -10.54 9.50
N GLU A 32 5.90 -10.52 10.27
CA GLU A 32 6.40 -11.70 10.98
C GLU A 32 5.41 -12.26 12.00
N GLU A 33 4.70 -11.39 12.72
CA GLU A 33 3.72 -11.78 13.72
C GLU A 33 2.47 -12.35 13.06
N TYR A 34 1.99 -11.70 11.99
CA TYR A 34 0.80 -12.15 11.27
C TYR A 34 1.00 -13.49 10.53
N PHE A 35 2.18 -13.69 9.93
CA PHE A 35 2.50 -14.90 9.16
C PHE A 35 3.17 -16.00 9.98
N ALA A 36 3.43 -15.81 11.28
CA ALA A 36 4.13 -16.79 12.12
C ALA A 36 3.54 -18.20 12.01
N GLU A 37 2.22 -18.34 12.09
CA GLU A 37 1.51 -19.61 11.99
C GLU A 37 1.61 -20.21 10.57
N ALA A 38 1.46 -19.38 9.53
CA ALA A 38 1.62 -19.82 8.14
C ALA A 38 3.05 -20.29 7.83
N ILE A 39 4.07 -19.63 8.40
CA ILE A 39 5.47 -20.04 8.30
C ILE A 39 5.67 -21.40 8.97
N GLU A 40 5.13 -21.59 10.17
CA GLU A 40 5.21 -22.87 10.89
C GLU A 40 4.56 -24.01 10.11
N GLN A 41 3.41 -23.77 9.48
CA GLN A 41 2.73 -24.75 8.63
C GLN A 41 3.55 -25.13 7.38
N ILE A 42 4.25 -24.18 6.77
CA ILE A 42 5.14 -24.43 5.62
C ILE A 42 6.40 -25.21 6.05
N GLU A 43 7.02 -24.85 7.17
CA GLU A 43 8.24 -25.51 7.66
C GLU A 43 7.96 -26.92 8.22
N ASN A 44 6.80 -27.11 8.86
CA ASN A 44 6.38 -28.38 9.45
C ASN A 44 5.01 -28.81 8.87
N PRO A 45 4.97 -29.42 7.67
CA PRO A 45 3.72 -29.85 7.03
C PRO A 45 3.03 -31.04 7.72
N SER A 46 3.44 -31.41 8.95
CA SER A 46 3.01 -32.61 9.67
C SER A 46 1.76 -32.39 10.55
N LYS A 47 1.20 -31.19 10.60
CA LYS A 47 -0.07 -30.92 11.28
C LYS A 47 -1.19 -31.11 10.26
N GLU A 48 -2.17 -31.96 10.55
CA GLU A 48 -3.44 -32.14 9.81
C GLU A 48 -4.34 -30.88 9.82
N GLU A 49 -3.76 -29.70 10.05
CA GLU A 49 -4.46 -28.43 10.15
C GLU A 49 -4.78 -27.89 8.74
N GLU A 50 -5.95 -27.27 8.61
CA GLU A 50 -6.34 -26.63 7.36
C GLU A 50 -5.34 -25.54 6.99
N ASN A 51 -4.89 -25.56 5.72
CA ASN A 51 -3.90 -24.61 5.23
C ASN A 51 -4.44 -23.18 5.35
N LEU A 52 -3.80 -22.38 6.20
CA LEU A 52 -4.24 -21.02 6.54
C LEU A 52 -4.24 -20.09 5.32
N LEU A 53 -3.36 -20.35 4.33
CA LEU A 53 -3.28 -19.59 3.08
C LEU A 53 -4.45 -19.85 2.13
N LYS A 54 -5.20 -20.94 2.34
CA LYS A 54 -6.41 -21.24 1.59
C LYS A 54 -7.66 -20.59 2.21
N ASP A 55 -7.59 -20.13 3.45
CA ASP A 55 -8.68 -19.35 4.04
C ASP A 55 -8.76 -17.98 3.37
N GLY A 56 -9.91 -17.68 2.77
CA GLY A 56 -10.18 -16.40 2.13
C GLY A 56 -10.10 -15.22 3.10
N ASN A 57 -10.55 -15.38 4.35
CA ASN A 57 -10.49 -14.29 5.34
C ASN A 57 -9.05 -13.96 5.73
N PHE A 58 -8.26 -14.99 6.03
CA PHE A 58 -6.83 -14.86 6.25
C PHE A 58 -6.14 -14.22 5.05
N GLY A 59 -6.42 -14.70 3.83
CA GLY A 59 -5.78 -14.22 2.62
C GLY A 59 -6.07 -12.75 2.30
N TRP A 60 -7.32 -12.30 2.48
CA TRP A 60 -7.65 -10.88 2.28
C TRP A 60 -7.03 -9.95 3.31
N ARG A 61 -6.93 -10.40 4.57
CA ARG A 61 -6.22 -9.65 5.62
C ARG A 61 -4.72 -9.61 5.35
N ALA A 62 -4.14 -10.72 4.89
CA ALA A 62 -2.75 -10.83 4.46
C ALA A 62 -2.43 -9.84 3.35
N LEU A 63 -3.25 -9.78 2.30
CA LEU A 63 -3.09 -8.82 1.20
C LEU A 63 -3.08 -7.37 1.70
N ARG A 64 -4.05 -6.97 2.52
CA ARG A 64 -4.11 -5.59 3.05
C ARG A 64 -2.88 -5.26 3.91
N LEU A 65 -2.40 -6.23 4.68
CA LEU A 65 -1.22 -6.05 5.51
C LEU A 65 0.04 -5.90 4.66
N LEU A 66 0.22 -6.78 3.66
CA LEU A 66 1.33 -6.71 2.71
C LEU A 66 1.32 -5.39 1.95
N ALA A 67 0.17 -4.92 1.46
CA ALA A 67 0.03 -3.62 0.78
C ALA A 67 0.55 -2.43 1.58
N ARG A 68 0.50 -2.53 2.90
CA ARG A 68 0.85 -1.43 3.80
C ARG A 68 2.24 -1.57 4.42
N ARG A 69 2.73 -2.79 4.59
CA ARG A 69 3.96 -3.08 5.35
C ARG A 69 5.06 -3.72 4.50
N SER A 70 4.73 -4.34 3.36
CA SER A 70 5.72 -4.91 2.45
C SER A 70 6.13 -3.89 1.39
N PRO A 71 7.43 -3.63 1.22
CA PRO A 71 7.92 -2.78 0.14
C PRO A 71 7.75 -3.44 -1.24
N HIS A 72 7.50 -4.75 -1.31
CA HIS A 72 7.43 -5.55 -2.54
C HIS A 72 6.00 -5.94 -2.95
N PHE A 73 4.96 -5.35 -2.37
CA PHE A 73 3.57 -5.76 -2.63
C PHE A 73 3.03 -5.28 -3.99
N PHE A 74 3.51 -4.14 -4.50
CA PHE A 74 3.03 -3.55 -5.74
C PHE A 74 4.15 -3.54 -6.79
N THR A 75 4.42 -4.70 -7.40
CA THR A 75 5.06 -4.70 -8.73
C THR A 75 3.97 -4.78 -9.79
N TYR A 76 4.06 -3.93 -10.80
CA TYR A 76 3.11 -3.90 -11.90
C TYR A 76 3.36 -5.14 -12.75
N SER A 77 2.64 -6.23 -12.49
CA SER A 77 2.80 -7.47 -13.24
C SER A 77 1.82 -7.55 -14.40
N THR A 78 2.36 -7.81 -15.60
CA THR A 78 1.59 -8.11 -16.82
C THR A 78 1.17 -9.58 -16.89
N THR A 79 1.61 -10.41 -15.93
CA THR A 79 1.24 -11.83 -15.88
C THR A 79 -0.10 -12.08 -15.20
N ILE A 80 -0.78 -13.14 -15.67
CA ILE A 80 -2.02 -13.64 -15.07
C ILE A 80 -1.74 -13.97 -13.61
N MET A 81 -2.38 -13.23 -12.71
CA MET A 81 -2.16 -13.35 -11.27
C MET A 81 -2.40 -14.79 -10.81
N ASN A 82 -1.38 -15.42 -10.22
CA ASN A 82 -1.49 -16.73 -9.59
C ASN A 82 -2.64 -16.72 -8.56
N PRO A 83 -3.30 -17.87 -8.29
CA PRO A 83 -4.33 -17.94 -7.27
C PRO A 83 -3.79 -17.42 -5.94
N LEU A 84 -4.62 -16.67 -5.20
CA LEU A 84 -4.21 -15.93 -4.01
C LEU A 84 -3.39 -16.77 -3.02
N SER A 85 -3.79 -18.02 -2.79
CA SER A 85 -3.06 -18.94 -1.91
C SER A 85 -1.62 -19.17 -2.35
N SER A 86 -1.37 -19.34 -3.66
CA SER A 86 -0.03 -19.54 -4.23
C SER A 86 0.83 -18.29 -4.11
N TYR A 87 0.24 -17.11 -4.37
CA TYR A 87 0.93 -15.83 -4.17
C TYR A 87 1.32 -15.64 -2.70
N LEU A 88 0.40 -15.90 -1.77
CA LEU A 88 0.69 -15.77 -0.35
C LEU A 88 1.75 -16.76 0.09
N GLU A 89 1.75 -17.99 -0.41
CA GLU A 89 2.77 -18.99 -0.09
C GLU A 89 4.16 -18.52 -0.49
N MET A 90 4.30 -17.97 -1.70
CA MET A 90 5.55 -17.34 -2.16
C MET A 90 5.98 -16.19 -1.24
N MET A 91 5.06 -15.29 -0.88
CA MET A 91 5.37 -14.16 0.01
C MET A 91 5.75 -14.61 1.41
N VAL A 92 5.10 -15.64 1.95
CA VAL A 92 5.43 -16.19 3.28
C VAL A 92 6.83 -16.80 3.28
N ARG A 93 7.21 -17.54 2.23
CA ARG A 93 8.58 -18.06 2.10
C ARG A 93 9.62 -16.94 2.07
N LYS A 94 9.35 -15.87 1.31
CA LYS A 94 10.24 -14.70 1.26
C LYS A 94 10.40 -14.03 2.64
N ILE A 95 9.29 -13.80 3.34
CA ILE A 95 9.31 -13.22 4.71
C ILE A 95 10.05 -14.14 5.69
N ALA A 96 9.92 -15.45 5.55
CA ALA A 96 10.66 -16.41 6.37
C ALA A 96 12.18 -16.38 6.12
N HIS A 97 12.61 -16.08 4.89
CA HIS A 97 14.02 -15.99 4.49
C HIS A 97 14.68 -14.66 4.88
N GLU A 98 13.93 -13.55 4.81
CA GLU A 98 14.41 -12.21 5.20
C GLU A 98 14.59 -12.03 6.71
N ARG A 99 14.15 -13.00 7.53
CA ARG A 99 14.35 -12.95 8.99
C ARG A 99 15.84 -12.90 9.33
N PRO A 100 16.28 -11.94 10.16
CA PRO A 100 17.69 -11.83 10.56
C PRO A 100 18.10 -13.08 11.36
N GLY A 101 18.83 -14.00 10.72
CA GLY A 101 19.36 -15.22 11.35
C GLY A 101 19.35 -16.50 10.50
N LYS A 102 18.66 -16.55 9.35
CA LYS A 102 18.58 -17.76 8.50
C LYS A 102 19.45 -17.73 7.22
N SER A 103 20.19 -16.65 6.96
CA SER A 103 20.86 -16.40 5.66
C SER A 103 22.04 -17.33 5.29
N GLN A 104 22.28 -18.47 5.95
CA GLN A 104 23.46 -19.31 5.66
C GLN A 104 23.24 -20.83 5.47
N GLU A 105 22.05 -21.40 5.64
CA GLU A 105 21.87 -22.85 5.43
C GLU A 105 20.61 -23.17 4.61
N ASN A 106 20.67 -23.01 3.28
CA ASN A 106 20.07 -23.94 2.31
C ASN A 106 20.32 -23.49 0.86
N THR A 107 21.38 -24.00 0.24
CA THR A 107 21.77 -23.73 -1.15
C THR A 107 21.04 -24.66 -2.15
N GLN A 108 19.78 -25.03 -1.91
CA GLN A 108 19.03 -25.93 -2.83
C GLN A 108 17.74 -25.34 -3.42
N GLU A 109 17.30 -24.14 -3.04
CA GLU A 109 16.11 -23.49 -3.62
C GLU A 109 16.43 -22.31 -4.56
N SER A 110 17.69 -22.12 -4.93
CA SER A 110 18.20 -20.99 -5.72
C SER A 110 17.64 -20.88 -7.16
N GLN A 111 16.84 -21.82 -7.63
CA GLN A 111 16.20 -21.71 -8.96
C GLN A 111 14.94 -20.84 -8.95
N ASN A 112 14.09 -20.96 -7.92
CA ASN A 112 12.88 -20.15 -7.83
C ASN A 112 13.18 -18.69 -7.39
N ASP A 113 14.24 -18.51 -6.60
CA ASP A 113 14.65 -17.20 -6.10
C ASP A 113 15.32 -16.35 -7.20
N ALA A 114 16.12 -16.97 -8.06
CA ALA A 114 16.70 -16.32 -9.24
C ALA A 114 15.65 -16.03 -10.32
N GLU A 115 14.66 -16.90 -10.52
CA GLU A 115 13.53 -16.61 -11.41
C GLU A 115 12.65 -15.48 -10.88
N LEU A 116 12.45 -15.38 -9.57
CA LEU A 116 11.66 -14.31 -8.96
C LEU A 116 12.43 -12.98 -8.88
N GLU A 117 13.72 -12.98 -8.57
CA GLU A 117 14.56 -11.79 -8.67
C GLU A 117 14.70 -11.32 -10.12
N ASN A 118 14.89 -12.24 -11.09
CA ASN A 118 14.88 -11.88 -12.51
C ASN A 118 13.51 -11.35 -12.93
N PHE A 119 12.40 -11.93 -12.46
CA PHE A 119 11.06 -11.42 -12.72
C PHE A 119 10.85 -10.02 -12.14
N LEU A 120 11.30 -9.77 -10.91
CA LEU A 120 11.20 -8.46 -10.26
C LEU A 120 12.11 -7.41 -10.92
N THR A 121 13.31 -7.79 -11.36
CA THR A 121 14.26 -6.87 -12.01
C THR A 121 13.91 -6.60 -13.48
N GLU A 122 13.36 -7.58 -14.21
CA GLU A 122 12.77 -7.39 -15.54
C GLU A 122 11.49 -6.54 -15.46
N GLU A 123 10.67 -6.71 -14.41
CA GLU A 123 9.51 -5.84 -14.14
C GLU A 123 9.92 -4.41 -13.77
N GLU A 124 10.97 -4.20 -12.96
CA GLU A 124 11.48 -2.85 -12.66
C GLU A 124 11.95 -2.12 -13.93
N GLN A 125 12.66 -2.82 -14.84
CA GLN A 125 13.09 -2.23 -16.13
C GLN A 125 11.90 -1.93 -17.06
N ALA A 126 10.90 -2.81 -17.13
CA ALA A 126 9.68 -2.56 -17.92
C ALA A 126 8.86 -1.36 -17.39
N THR A 127 8.86 -1.12 -16.06
CA THR A 127 8.17 0.02 -15.46
C THR A 127 8.87 1.36 -15.69
N GLU A 128 10.19 1.39 -15.89
CA GLU A 128 10.91 2.61 -16.26
C GLU A 128 10.65 3.03 -17.70
N GLU A 129 10.48 2.07 -18.62
CA GLU A 129 10.13 2.34 -20.02
C GLU A 129 8.67 2.81 -20.18
N LEU A 130 7.73 2.28 -19.39
CA LEU A 130 6.30 2.64 -19.48
C LEU A 130 5.95 3.97 -18.78
N LYS A 131 6.78 4.50 -17.87
CA LYS A 131 6.55 5.83 -17.25
C LYS A 131 6.58 6.98 -18.26
N GLN A 132 7.10 6.76 -19.47
CA GLN A 132 7.09 7.76 -20.54
C GLN A 132 5.78 7.75 -21.35
N THR A 133 4.97 6.70 -21.21
CA THR A 133 3.71 6.51 -21.95
C THR A 133 2.69 5.85 -21.03
N ASP A 134 2.00 6.64 -20.20
CA ASP A 134 0.55 6.73 -20.27
C ASP A 134 -0.06 7.44 -19.06
N HIS A 135 -0.83 8.47 -19.41
CA HIS A 135 -1.80 9.12 -18.56
C HIS A 135 -3.07 8.28 -18.61
N GLU A 136 -3.10 7.12 -17.93
CA GLU A 136 -4.32 6.32 -17.84
C GLU A 136 -5.20 6.84 -16.69
N GLU A 137 -6.33 7.45 -17.05
CA GLU A 137 -7.39 7.84 -16.13
C GLU A 137 -8.12 6.60 -15.60
N PHE A 138 -8.07 6.41 -14.29
CA PHE A 138 -8.86 5.43 -13.56
C PHE A 138 -10.34 5.83 -13.61
N VAL A 139 -11.12 5.21 -14.50
CA VAL A 139 -12.56 5.46 -14.63
C VAL A 139 -13.31 4.64 -13.57
N ASP A 140 -13.85 5.31 -12.55
CA ASP A 140 -14.80 4.73 -11.60
C ASP A 140 -16.22 4.85 -12.18
N ASP A 141 -16.76 3.75 -12.69
CA ASP A 141 -18.05 3.67 -13.40
C ASP A 141 -19.26 4.23 -12.62
N ASN A 142 -19.16 4.41 -11.30
CA ASN A 142 -20.27 4.88 -10.46
C ASN A 142 -20.18 6.35 -10.03
N ASN A 143 -19.15 7.07 -10.45
CA ASN A 143 -19.03 8.49 -10.19
C ASN A 143 -18.37 9.15 -11.41
N PRO A 144 -19.13 9.70 -12.37
CA PRO A 144 -18.55 10.48 -13.44
C PRO A 144 -17.92 11.71 -12.80
N ARG A 145 -16.63 11.62 -12.48
CA ARG A 145 -15.81 12.79 -12.21
C ARG A 145 -15.94 13.62 -13.47
N SER A 146 -16.67 14.74 -13.36
CA SER A 146 -16.70 15.70 -14.45
C SER A 146 -15.26 16.13 -14.66
N ASP A 147 -14.67 15.75 -15.79
CA ASP A 147 -13.33 16.19 -16.15
C ASP A 147 -13.32 17.70 -16.12
N HIS A 148 -12.79 18.25 -15.04
CA HIS A 148 -12.57 19.67 -14.95
C HIS A 148 -11.45 19.94 -15.92
N LYS A 149 -11.82 20.44 -17.11
CA LYS A 149 -10.93 20.80 -18.22
C LYS A 149 -9.58 21.26 -17.67
N ASN A 150 -8.55 20.44 -17.89
CA ASN A 150 -7.20 20.73 -17.45
C ASN A 150 -6.80 22.14 -17.92
N ILE A 151 -6.51 23.02 -16.97
CA ILE A 151 -6.09 24.40 -17.28
C ILE A 151 -4.73 24.30 -17.97
N THR A 152 -4.66 24.81 -19.21
CA THR A 152 -3.39 24.83 -19.95
C THR A 152 -2.42 25.82 -19.30
N VAL A 153 -1.11 25.58 -19.35
CA VAL A 153 -0.08 26.48 -18.79
C VAL A 153 -0.25 27.93 -19.25
N HIS A 154 -0.62 28.15 -20.51
CA HIS A 154 -0.91 29.49 -21.03
C HIS A 154 -2.11 30.16 -20.36
N GLN A 155 -3.17 29.41 -20.06
CA GLN A 155 -4.34 29.91 -19.35
C GLN A 155 -4.01 30.24 -17.89
N LEU A 156 -3.15 29.43 -17.25
CA LEU A 156 -2.66 29.69 -15.90
C LEU A 156 -1.84 31.00 -15.85
N LEU A 157 -0.94 31.20 -16.82
CA LEU A 157 -0.13 32.42 -16.91
C LEU A 157 -1.02 33.66 -17.12
N TYR A 158 -1.97 33.59 -18.06
CA TYR A 158 -2.92 34.68 -18.29
C TYR A 158 -3.77 35.00 -17.06
N PHE A 159 -4.25 33.98 -16.35
CA PHE A 159 -5.02 34.14 -15.11
C PHE A 159 -4.17 34.78 -14.01
N SER A 160 -2.91 34.35 -13.86
CA SER A 160 -1.99 34.90 -12.86
C SER A 160 -1.69 36.39 -13.09
N GLU A 161 -1.50 36.80 -14.35
CA GLU A 161 -1.27 38.21 -14.70
C GLU A 161 -2.48 39.08 -14.37
N LYS A 162 -3.70 38.58 -14.62
CA LYS A 162 -4.94 39.31 -14.34
C LYS A 162 -5.29 39.38 -12.85
N ILE A 163 -4.84 38.42 -12.05
CA ILE A 163 -5.14 38.34 -10.61
C ILE A 163 -4.04 38.96 -9.75
N ALA A 164 -2.82 39.09 -10.26
CA ALA A 164 -1.71 39.74 -9.58
C ALA A 164 -2.04 41.08 -8.87
N PRO A 165 -2.89 42.00 -9.39
CA PRO A 165 -3.19 43.24 -8.67
C PRO A 165 -4.15 43.06 -7.47
N ASP A 166 -5.05 42.08 -7.51
CA ASP A 166 -6.14 41.91 -6.52
C ASP A 166 -6.09 40.57 -5.77
N TRP A 167 -4.99 39.82 -5.88
CA TRP A 167 -4.87 38.46 -5.34
C TRP A 167 -5.15 38.37 -3.84
N GLN A 168 -4.84 39.41 -3.07
CA GLN A 168 -5.09 39.46 -1.63
C GLN A 168 -6.59 39.44 -1.30
N LYS A 169 -7.43 40.11 -2.10
CA LYS A 169 -8.89 40.08 -1.91
C LYS A 169 -9.46 38.71 -2.25
N LEU A 170 -8.88 38.04 -3.26
CA LEU A 170 -9.25 36.69 -3.64
C LEU A 170 -8.85 35.69 -2.55
N ALA A 171 -7.64 35.80 -2.00
CA ALA A 171 -7.13 34.92 -0.95
C ALA A 171 -8.06 34.89 0.28
N VAL A 172 -8.47 36.08 0.75
CA VAL A 172 -9.40 36.20 1.89
C VAL A 172 -10.74 35.52 1.61
N LYS A 173 -11.26 35.61 0.38
CA LYS A 173 -12.51 34.93 -0.02
C LYS A 173 -12.36 33.42 -0.16
N LEU A 174 -11.15 32.93 -0.45
CA LEU A 174 -10.81 31.51 -0.54
C LEU A 174 -10.41 30.90 0.82
N GLY A 175 -10.56 31.66 1.92
CA GLY A 175 -10.28 31.18 3.28
C GLY A 175 -8.79 31.09 3.61
N LYS A 176 -7.96 31.88 2.92
CA LYS A 176 -6.52 32.07 3.18
C LYS A 176 -6.26 33.41 3.85
#